data_AF-A0A7X0DDJ3-F1
#
_entry.id   AF-A0A7X0DDJ3-F1
#
_cell.length_a   1.000
_cell.length_b   1.000
_cell.length_c   1.000
_cell.angle_alpha   90.00
_cell.angle_beta   90.00
_cell.angle_gamma   90.00
#
_symmetry.space_group_name_H-M   'P 1'
#
loop_
_entity.id
_entity.type
_entity.pdbx_description
1 polymer ?
#
loop_
_entity_poly.entity_id
_entity_poly.type
_entity_poly.pdbx_seq_one_letter_code
_entity_poly.pdbx_strand_id
1 'polypeptide(L)'
;MTDEWTKSEMRDLQRLLRRLLRGPCKFSTGDGGTLHLADLPGAFPPALIARIERRGLLVKGAGRLAATGATAAFLRRALLPEDAFAGQHRIEVDVSVEYEGQRQSARRNLAESPLSLLARLKDRTGQDFFPEEAREAGERLLSDFHRAQLRPRVAATWEPRLSSRGKGQAGGQSELADSAIAARQRFSRAVEAMGPELSGVAVDVCCFEKGLETVERERQWPARSAKLMLRTALLALARHYAPPAPQRRTSHHWGTEGYRPPLSQP
;
A
#
# COMPACT_ATOMS: atom_id res chain seq x y z
N MET A 1 -29.43 4.51 -5.67
CA MET A 1 -29.62 5.63 -4.73
C MET A 1 -29.08 5.18 -3.39
N THR A 2 -27.91 5.68 -3.00
CA THR A 2 -27.19 5.29 -1.78
C THR A 2 -28.01 5.72 -0.56
N ASP A 3 -28.43 4.75 0.24
CA ASP A 3 -29.27 4.93 1.43
C ASP A 3 -28.38 5.38 2.61
N GLU A 4 -27.86 6.60 2.50
CA GLU A 4 -27.01 7.26 3.50
C GLU A 4 -27.85 7.74 4.68
N TRP A 5 -27.37 7.47 5.89
CA TRP A 5 -27.98 7.97 7.13
C TRP A 5 -27.49 9.38 7.37
N THR A 6 -28.38 10.30 7.70
CA THR A 6 -27.94 11.62 8.20
C THR A 6 -27.24 11.46 9.55
N LYS A 7 -26.38 12.42 9.93
CA LYS A 7 -25.63 12.37 11.20
C LYS A 7 -26.56 12.29 12.44
N SER A 8 -27.73 12.94 12.39
CA SER A 8 -28.73 12.88 13.47
C SER A 8 -29.40 11.50 13.53
N GLU A 9 -29.82 10.96 12.38
CA GLU A 9 -30.45 9.63 12.31
C GLU A 9 -29.49 8.52 12.73
N MET A 10 -28.20 8.60 12.37
CA MET A 10 -27.19 7.63 12.80
C MET A 10 -27.04 7.65 14.32
N ARG A 11 -27.07 8.82 14.95
CA ARG A 11 -26.98 8.97 16.41
C ARG A 11 -28.19 8.33 17.10
N ASP A 12 -29.40 8.60 16.60
CA ASP A 12 -30.62 8.04 17.17
C ASP A 12 -30.74 6.53 16.93
N LEU A 13 -30.33 6.05 15.76
CA LEU A 13 -30.22 4.63 15.46
C LEU A 13 -29.27 3.93 16.44
N GLN A 14 -28.06 4.46 16.64
CA GLN A 14 -27.08 3.86 17.55
C GLN A 14 -27.59 3.82 18.99
N ARG A 15 -28.23 4.89 19.46
CA ARG A 15 -28.85 4.94 20.80
C ARG A 15 -29.93 3.87 20.96
N LEU A 16 -30.83 3.76 19.98
CA LEU A 16 -31.91 2.78 20.00
C LEU A 16 -31.39 1.35 19.98
N LEU A 17 -30.51 0.99 19.05
CA LEU A 17 -29.99 -0.37 18.92
C LEU A 17 -29.16 -0.79 20.14
N ARG A 18 -28.35 0.12 20.72
CA ARG A 18 -27.64 -0.14 21.99
C ARG A 18 -28.60 -0.47 23.13
N ARG A 19 -29.74 0.23 23.21
CA ARG A 19 -30.76 -0.04 24.23
C ARG A 19 -31.42 -1.40 24.01
N LEU A 20 -31.78 -1.74 22.77
CA LEU A 20 -32.45 -3.00 22.44
C LEU A 20 -31.56 -4.24 22.63
N LEU A 21 -30.24 -4.09 22.48
CA LEU A 21 -29.27 -5.15 22.79
C LEU A 21 -29.19 -5.48 24.29
N ARG A 22 -29.65 -4.59 25.18
CA ARG A 22 -29.76 -4.88 26.63
C ARG A 22 -31.04 -5.66 26.98
N GLY A 23 -31.95 -5.84 26.02
CA GLY A 23 -33.21 -6.55 26.21
C GLY A 23 -34.41 -5.82 25.58
N PRO A 24 -35.53 -6.52 25.37
CA PRO A 24 -36.72 -5.98 24.73
C PRO A 24 -37.32 -4.82 25.55
N CYS A 25 -37.82 -3.81 24.86
CA CYS A 25 -38.31 -2.56 25.46
C CYS A 25 -39.78 -2.33 25.11
N LYS A 26 -40.58 -1.88 26.08
CA LYS A 26 -41.93 -1.37 25.80
C LYS A 26 -41.84 -0.01 25.11
N PHE A 27 -42.74 0.23 24.16
CA PHE A 27 -42.87 1.54 23.52
C PHE A 27 -44.32 2.02 23.58
N SER A 28 -44.50 3.34 23.63
CA SER A 28 -45.76 4.02 23.39
C SER A 28 -45.67 4.80 22.07
N THR A 29 -46.82 5.10 21.48
CA THR A 29 -46.92 5.88 20.26
C THR A 29 -47.54 7.23 20.60
N GLY A 30 -46.81 8.31 20.33
CA GLY A 30 -47.28 9.69 20.50
C GLY A 30 -47.91 10.23 19.22
N ASP A 31 -48.21 11.53 19.22
CA ASP A 31 -48.79 12.22 18.06
C ASP A 31 -47.90 12.09 16.82
N GLY A 32 -48.54 11.89 15.67
CA GLY A 32 -47.86 11.66 14.40
C GLY A 32 -47.18 10.30 14.24
N GLY A 33 -47.46 9.34 15.13
CA GLY A 33 -46.91 7.97 15.03
C GLY A 33 -45.47 7.85 15.55
N THR A 34 -44.99 8.83 16.31
CA THR A 34 -43.64 8.85 16.89
C THR A 34 -43.54 7.83 18.02
N LEU A 35 -42.47 7.03 18.07
CA LEU A 35 -42.28 6.01 19.09
C LEU A 35 -41.48 6.58 20.27
N HIS A 36 -42.01 6.38 21.48
CA HIS A 36 -41.32 6.67 22.74
C HIS A 36 -41.05 5.36 23.47
N LEU A 37 -39.81 5.16 23.94
CA LEU A 37 -39.45 3.98 24.71
C LEU A 37 -39.54 4.29 26.20
N ALA A 38 -40.08 3.37 27.00
CA ALA A 38 -40.24 3.56 28.44
C ALA A 38 -38.91 3.83 29.16
N ASP A 39 -37.82 3.21 28.68
CA ASP A 39 -36.51 3.22 29.32
C ASP A 39 -35.44 3.97 28.50
N LEU A 40 -35.84 4.80 27.55
CA LEU A 40 -34.91 5.58 26.74
C LEU A 40 -35.52 6.95 26.41
N PRO A 41 -34.98 8.05 26.95
CA PRO A 41 -35.50 9.37 26.67
C PRO A 41 -35.30 9.74 25.20
N GLY A 42 -36.37 10.20 24.57
CA GLY A 42 -36.36 10.61 23.17
C GLY A 42 -37.62 10.17 22.43
N ALA A 43 -37.78 10.72 21.24
CA ALA A 43 -38.85 10.40 20.32
C ALA A 43 -38.22 9.90 19.02
N PHE A 44 -38.64 8.72 18.55
CA PHE A 44 -38.08 8.10 17.35
C PHE A 44 -39.12 8.19 16.22
N PRO A 45 -38.81 8.86 15.11
CA PRO A 45 -39.74 9.00 14.00
C PRO A 45 -40.17 7.64 13.43
N PRO A 46 -41.44 7.47 13.01
CA PRO A 46 -41.92 6.19 12.46
C PRO A 46 -41.14 5.76 11.21
N ALA A 47 -40.70 6.71 10.38
CA ALA A 47 -39.87 6.45 9.20
C ALA A 47 -38.52 5.82 9.57
N LEU A 48 -37.88 6.29 10.66
CA LEU A 48 -36.63 5.74 11.16
C LEU A 48 -36.81 4.29 11.61
N ILE A 49 -37.87 4.02 12.38
CA ILE A 49 -38.17 2.68 12.89
C ILE A 49 -38.48 1.71 11.75
N ALA A 50 -39.29 2.13 10.76
CA ALA A 50 -39.60 1.33 9.59
C ALA A 50 -38.34 0.99 8.76
N ARG A 51 -37.38 1.92 8.64
CA ARG A 51 -36.11 1.67 7.95
C ARG A 51 -35.23 0.66 8.70
N ILE A 52 -35.19 0.74 10.03
CA ILE A 52 -34.43 -0.20 10.88
C ILE A 52 -35.07 -1.60 10.84
N GLU A 53 -36.40 -1.68 10.84
CA GLU A 53 -37.16 -2.93 10.71
C GLU A 53 -36.98 -3.57 9.33
N ARG A 54 -37.05 -2.81 8.24
CA ARG A 54 -36.78 -3.31 6.86
C ARG A 54 -35.36 -3.87 6.70
N ARG A 55 -34.39 -3.31 7.42
CA ARG A 55 -33.00 -3.83 7.46
C ARG A 55 -32.84 -5.03 8.40
N GLY A 56 -33.93 -5.50 9.02
CA GLY A 56 -33.93 -6.66 9.91
C GLY A 56 -33.14 -6.42 11.20
N LEU A 57 -32.98 -5.16 11.64
CA LEU A 57 -32.18 -4.81 12.82
C LEU A 57 -33.00 -4.71 14.11
N LEU A 58 -34.33 -4.68 14.00
CA LEU A 58 -35.25 -4.81 15.12
C LEU A 58 -36.52 -5.50 14.66
N VAL A 59 -37.32 -5.99 15.62
CA VAL A 59 -38.68 -6.48 15.39
C VAL A 59 -39.63 -5.75 16.32
N LYS A 60 -40.80 -5.37 15.80
CA LYS A 60 -41.89 -4.76 16.56
C LYS A 60 -43.01 -5.77 16.77
N GLY A 61 -43.37 -6.05 18.03
CA GLY A 61 -44.44 -7.02 18.34
C GLY A 61 -44.99 -6.85 19.76
N ALA A 62 -46.29 -7.06 19.95
CA ALA A 62 -46.99 -7.02 21.25
C ALA A 62 -46.63 -5.81 22.15
N GLY A 63 -46.53 -4.61 21.57
CA GLY A 63 -46.17 -3.37 22.29
C GLY A 63 -44.70 -3.31 22.74
N ARG A 64 -43.84 -4.17 22.19
CA ARG A 64 -42.41 -4.21 22.47
C ARG A 64 -41.57 -4.11 21.19
N LEU A 65 -40.38 -3.55 21.34
CA LEU A 65 -39.30 -3.59 20.36
C LEU A 65 -38.21 -4.53 20.89
N ALA A 66 -37.67 -5.37 20.01
CA ALA A 66 -36.57 -6.27 20.33
C ALA A 66 -35.47 -6.19 19.26
N ALA A 67 -34.22 -6.37 19.67
CA ALA A 67 -33.10 -6.56 18.74
C ALA A 67 -33.20 -7.93 18.06
N THR A 68 -32.68 -8.03 16.84
CA THR A 68 -32.50 -9.30 16.11
C THR A 68 -31.06 -9.81 16.25
N GLY A 69 -30.79 -11.00 15.73
CA GLY A 69 -29.41 -11.51 15.66
C GLY A 69 -28.46 -10.63 14.83
N ALA A 70 -28.99 -9.83 13.90
CA ALA A 70 -28.18 -8.96 13.04
C ALA A 70 -27.77 -7.64 13.72
N THR A 71 -28.48 -7.21 14.77
CA THR A 71 -28.30 -5.91 15.42
C THR A 71 -26.89 -5.68 15.96
N ALA A 72 -26.33 -6.68 16.65
CA ALA A 72 -25.00 -6.56 17.27
C ALA A 72 -23.87 -6.49 16.23
N ALA A 73 -24.01 -7.21 15.11
CA ALA A 73 -23.04 -7.17 14.02
C ALA A 73 -23.10 -5.84 13.26
N PHE A 74 -24.32 -5.33 13.00
CA PHE A 74 -24.52 -4.03 12.37
C PHE A 74 -23.93 -2.90 13.21
N LEU A 75 -24.24 -2.85 14.50
CA LEU A 75 -23.77 -1.78 15.38
C LEU A 75 -22.24 -1.80 15.53
N ARG A 76 -21.62 -2.98 15.58
CA ARG A 76 -20.14 -3.11 15.55
C ARG A 76 -19.55 -2.49 14.29
N ARG A 77 -20.14 -2.74 13.11
CA ARG A 77 -19.69 -2.15 11.84
C ARG A 77 -19.93 -0.65 11.77
N ALA A 78 -21.09 -0.17 12.22
CA ALA A 78 -21.46 1.25 12.18
C ALA A 78 -20.71 2.12 13.21
N LEU A 79 -20.08 1.51 14.23
CA LEU A 79 -19.23 2.19 15.22
C LEU A 79 -17.75 2.16 14.85
N LEU A 80 -17.35 1.38 13.85
CA LEU A 80 -16.04 1.51 13.27
C LEU A 80 -16.05 2.76 12.38
N PRO A 81 -15.12 3.71 12.58
CA PRO A 81 -14.85 4.73 11.56
C PRO A 81 -14.70 4.05 10.20
N GLU A 82 -15.27 4.63 9.13
CA GLU A 82 -15.24 4.03 7.77
C GLU A 82 -13.82 3.68 7.29
N ASP A 83 -12.80 4.25 7.95
CA ASP A 83 -11.38 4.07 7.66
C ASP A 83 -10.56 3.45 8.81
N ALA A 84 -11.14 2.94 9.90
CA ALA A 84 -10.34 2.54 11.07
C ALA A 84 -9.37 1.37 10.81
N PHE A 85 -9.77 0.40 9.99
CA PHE A 85 -8.88 -0.71 9.61
C PHE A 85 -7.91 -0.35 8.49
N ALA A 86 -8.38 0.40 7.48
CA ALA A 86 -7.53 0.80 6.36
C ALA A 86 -6.55 1.92 6.74
N GLY A 87 -6.94 2.85 7.61
CA GLY A 87 -6.11 3.96 8.09
C GLY A 87 -4.95 3.51 8.99
N GLN A 88 -5.08 2.39 9.70
CA GLN A 88 -3.98 1.83 10.50
C GLN A 88 -2.78 1.40 9.64
N HIS A 89 -3.02 1.06 8.37
CA HIS A 89 -1.99 0.58 7.44
C HIS A 89 -1.66 1.58 6.33
N ARG A 90 -2.28 2.76 6.31
CA ARG A 90 -2.05 3.79 5.30
C ARG A 90 -1.20 4.92 5.86
N ILE A 91 -0.20 5.35 5.09
CA ILE A 91 0.54 6.59 5.28
C ILE A 91 0.16 7.48 4.10
N GLU A 92 -0.97 8.18 4.18
CA GLU A 92 -1.45 8.99 3.06
C GLU A 92 -0.67 10.31 2.96
N VAL A 93 -0.18 10.63 1.77
CA VAL A 93 0.31 11.96 1.40
C VAL A 93 -0.42 12.43 0.15
N ASP A 94 -0.77 13.70 0.12
CA ASP A 94 -1.32 14.34 -1.08
C ASP A 94 -0.19 14.54 -2.10
N VAL A 95 -0.40 14.02 -3.30
CA VAL A 95 0.51 14.19 -4.44
C VAL A 95 -0.24 14.85 -5.60
N SER A 96 0.45 15.74 -6.31
CA SER A 96 -0.05 16.30 -7.56
C SER A 96 0.33 15.37 -8.71
N VAL A 97 -0.64 14.78 -9.38
CA VAL A 97 -0.43 13.92 -10.55
C VAL A 97 -0.91 14.66 -11.79
N GLU A 98 -0.13 14.62 -12.86
CA GLU A 98 -0.52 15.18 -14.15
C GLU A 98 -1.24 14.09 -14.95
N TYR A 99 -2.52 14.32 -15.24
CA TYR A 99 -3.36 13.41 -16.02
C TYR A 99 -4.04 14.22 -17.12
N GLU A 100 -3.88 13.81 -18.38
CA GLU A 100 -4.42 14.53 -19.55
C GLU A 100 -4.07 16.04 -19.60
N GLY A 101 -2.87 16.41 -19.14
CA GLY A 101 -2.39 17.79 -19.13
C GLY A 101 -2.99 18.67 -18.02
N GLN A 102 -3.73 18.08 -17.08
CA GLN A 102 -4.26 18.76 -15.90
C GLN A 102 -3.62 18.19 -14.62
N ARG A 103 -3.24 19.09 -13.70
CA ARG A 103 -2.78 18.68 -12.36
C ARG A 103 -4.00 18.33 -11.50
N GLN A 104 -4.07 17.07 -11.08
CA GLN A 104 -5.09 16.56 -10.17
C GLN A 104 -4.45 16.21 -8.82
N SER A 105 -5.14 16.49 -7.72
CA SER A 105 -4.73 16.01 -6.40
C SER A 105 -5.12 14.55 -6.24
N ALA A 106 -4.16 13.71 -5.87
CA ALA A 106 -4.38 12.31 -5.56
C ALA A 106 -3.80 12.01 -4.18
N ARG A 107 -4.43 11.07 -3.45
CA ARG A 107 -3.88 10.54 -2.20
C ARG A 107 -3.02 9.33 -2.52
N ARG A 108 -1.73 9.41 -2.20
CA ARG A 108 -0.79 8.30 -2.30
C ARG A 108 -0.55 7.72 -0.92
N ASN A 109 -0.80 6.43 -0.76
CA ASN A 109 -0.40 5.72 0.43
C ASN A 109 1.09 5.34 0.33
N LEU A 110 1.95 5.95 1.14
CA LEU A 110 3.37 5.56 1.19
C LEU A 110 3.54 4.13 1.70
N ALA A 111 2.61 3.57 2.47
CA ALA A 111 2.68 2.16 2.85
C ALA A 111 2.48 1.19 1.66
N GLU A 112 2.05 1.67 0.49
CA GLU A 112 2.01 0.90 -0.76
C GLU A 112 3.34 0.91 -1.53
N SER A 113 4.34 1.71 -1.11
CA SER A 113 5.70 1.59 -1.63
C SER A 113 6.45 0.54 -0.80
N PRO A 114 6.92 -0.56 -1.40
CA PRO A 114 7.60 -1.64 -0.67
C PRO A 114 8.90 -1.17 0.00
N LEU A 115 9.46 -0.03 -0.42
CA LEU A 115 10.66 0.57 0.18
C LEU A 115 10.36 1.61 1.26
N SER A 116 9.09 1.91 1.55
CA SER A 116 8.73 2.85 2.63
C SER A 116 9.12 2.37 4.01
N LEU A 117 9.21 1.05 4.23
CA LEU A 117 9.77 0.50 5.47
C LEU A 117 11.27 0.77 5.59
N LEU A 118 12.00 0.77 4.46
CA LEU A 118 13.43 1.09 4.45
C LEU A 118 13.70 2.56 4.75
N ALA A 119 12.79 3.46 4.32
CA ALA A 119 12.88 4.90 4.62
C ALA A 119 12.84 5.21 6.13
N ARG A 120 12.27 4.30 6.95
CA ARG A 120 12.22 4.46 8.41
C ARG A 120 13.51 4.04 9.11
N LEU A 121 14.40 3.31 8.42
CA LEU A 121 15.63 2.82 9.02
C LEU A 121 16.61 3.97 9.18
N LYS A 122 17.07 4.17 10.41
CA LYS A 122 18.07 5.18 10.75
C LYS A 122 19.44 4.54 11.00
N ASP A 123 20.48 5.31 10.73
CA ASP A 123 21.84 4.95 11.12
C ASP A 123 22.13 5.34 12.59
N ARG A 124 23.36 5.11 13.04
CA ARG A 124 23.79 5.44 14.42
C ARG A 124 23.71 6.94 14.72
N THR A 125 23.72 7.78 13.70
CA THR A 125 23.67 9.25 13.82
C THR A 125 22.24 9.80 13.73
N GLY A 126 21.25 8.94 13.50
CA GLY A 126 19.85 9.33 13.34
C GLY A 126 19.47 9.73 11.91
N GLN A 127 20.41 9.64 10.96
CA GLN A 127 20.16 9.93 9.55
C GLN A 127 19.56 8.72 8.83
N ASP A 128 18.97 8.94 7.65
CA ASP A 128 18.40 7.85 6.85
C ASP A 128 19.48 6.82 6.49
N PHE A 129 19.22 5.56 6.85
CA PHE A 129 20.10 4.45 6.48
C PHE A 129 20.02 4.14 4.98
N PHE A 130 18.99 4.61 4.28
CA PHE A 130 18.94 4.53 2.82
C PHE A 130 18.74 5.94 2.27
N PRO A 131 19.78 6.51 1.61
CA PRO A 131 19.66 7.80 0.93
C PRO A 131 18.49 7.80 -0.05
N GLU A 132 17.96 8.99 -0.32
CA GLU A 132 16.80 9.14 -1.21
C GLU A 132 17.06 8.57 -2.60
N GLU A 133 18.23 8.84 -3.18
CA GLU A 133 18.60 8.31 -4.49
C GLU A 133 18.64 6.78 -4.54
N ALA A 134 19.00 6.13 -3.43
CA ALA A 134 19.02 4.68 -3.32
C ALA A 134 17.58 4.11 -3.25
N ARG A 135 16.68 4.79 -2.55
CA ARG A 135 15.26 4.42 -2.47
C ARG A 135 14.56 4.60 -3.83
N GLU A 136 14.77 5.74 -4.49
CA GLU A 136 14.24 5.99 -5.82
C GLU A 136 14.73 4.97 -6.86
N ALA A 137 16.01 4.59 -6.78
CA ALA A 137 16.57 3.55 -7.62
C ALA A 137 15.86 2.21 -7.43
N GLY A 138 15.57 1.81 -6.20
CA GLY A 138 14.80 0.59 -5.92
C GLY A 138 13.35 0.66 -6.42
N GLU A 139 12.68 1.81 -6.28
CA GLU A 139 11.33 2.03 -6.82
C GLU A 139 11.30 1.96 -8.36
N ARG A 140 12.34 2.51 -9.02
CA ARG A 140 12.50 2.41 -10.48
C ARG A 140 12.70 0.97 -10.93
N LEU A 141 13.53 0.20 -10.21
CA LEU A 141 13.73 -1.23 -10.48
C LEU A 141 12.41 -2.00 -10.38
N LEU A 142 11.62 -1.74 -9.34
CA LEU A 142 10.30 -2.34 -9.15
C LEU A 142 9.33 -1.98 -10.29
N SER A 143 9.30 -0.71 -10.69
CA SER A 143 8.46 -0.23 -11.80
C SER A 143 8.81 -0.97 -13.11
N ASP A 144 10.10 -1.15 -13.38
CA ASP A 144 10.56 -1.89 -14.55
C ASP A 144 10.25 -3.37 -14.44
N PHE A 145 10.40 -3.99 -13.26
CA PHE A 145 10.00 -5.37 -13.01
C PHE A 145 8.50 -5.62 -13.28
N HIS A 146 7.65 -4.68 -12.88
CA HIS A 146 6.20 -4.73 -13.12
C HIS A 146 5.86 -4.57 -14.60
N ARG A 147 6.41 -3.54 -15.27
CA ARG A 147 6.20 -3.28 -16.70
C ARG A 147 6.74 -4.42 -17.56
N ALA A 148 7.85 -5.03 -17.14
CA ALA A 148 8.45 -6.18 -17.79
C ALA A 148 7.60 -7.46 -17.64
N GLN A 149 6.56 -7.47 -16.81
CA GLN A 149 5.75 -8.66 -16.52
C GLN A 149 6.61 -9.85 -16.05
N LEU A 150 7.57 -9.58 -15.17
CA LEU A 150 8.50 -10.59 -14.62
C LEU A 150 7.96 -11.30 -13.36
N ARG A 151 6.77 -10.93 -12.89
CA ARG A 151 6.12 -11.59 -11.75
C ARG A 151 5.73 -13.03 -12.12
N PRO A 152 5.98 -14.02 -11.23
CA PRO A 152 5.45 -15.37 -11.40
C PRO A 152 3.91 -15.33 -11.49
N ARG A 153 3.34 -15.94 -12.54
CA ARG A 153 1.88 -16.12 -12.67
C ARG A 153 1.45 -17.33 -11.85
N VAL A 154 0.92 -17.10 -10.64
CA VAL A 154 0.47 -18.17 -9.73
C VAL A 154 -1.05 -18.39 -9.77
N ALA A 155 -1.83 -17.39 -10.19
CA ALA A 155 -3.29 -17.47 -10.22
C ALA A 155 -3.83 -17.97 -11.58
N ALA A 156 -4.91 -18.75 -11.52
CA ALA A 156 -5.71 -19.11 -12.70
C ALA A 156 -6.30 -17.86 -13.35
N THR A 157 -6.26 -17.78 -14.69
CA THR A 157 -6.90 -16.70 -15.46
C THR A 157 -8.40 -16.96 -15.54
N TRP A 158 -9.18 -16.14 -14.85
CA TRP A 158 -10.65 -16.20 -14.84
C TRP A 158 -11.30 -15.20 -15.81
N GLU A 159 -10.55 -14.66 -16.76
CA GLU A 159 -11.14 -13.90 -17.85
C GLU A 159 -11.90 -14.86 -18.79
N PRO A 160 -13.18 -14.58 -19.12
CA PRO A 160 -13.85 -15.33 -20.16
C PRO A 160 -13.02 -15.19 -21.42
N ARG A 161 -12.56 -16.32 -21.96
CA ARG A 161 -11.90 -16.36 -23.27
C ARG A 161 -12.94 -15.94 -24.29
N LEU A 162 -13.08 -14.63 -24.52
CA LEU A 162 -13.90 -14.10 -25.59
C LEU A 162 -13.24 -14.52 -26.90
N SER A 163 -13.66 -15.67 -27.39
CA SER A 163 -13.41 -16.14 -28.75
C SER A 163 -14.15 -15.23 -29.72
N SER A 164 -13.63 -14.02 -29.93
CA SER A 164 -14.02 -13.13 -31.02
C SER A 164 -13.06 -11.94 -31.03
N ARG A 165 -11.99 -12.07 -31.81
CA ARG A 165 -11.16 -10.92 -32.24
C ARG A 165 -12.06 -9.96 -33.04
N GLY A 166 -12.44 -8.85 -32.44
CA GLY A 166 -12.95 -7.70 -33.18
C GLY A 166 -11.82 -7.12 -34.04
N LYS A 167 -12.00 -7.13 -35.35
CA LYS A 167 -11.14 -6.42 -36.33
C LYS A 167 -11.15 -4.93 -35.97
N GLY A 168 -10.11 -4.40 -35.31
CA GLY A 168 -10.04 -2.95 -35.02
C GLY A 168 -9.05 -2.47 -33.95
N GLN A 169 -8.53 -3.31 -33.05
CA GLN A 169 -7.54 -2.88 -32.05
C GLN A 169 -6.11 -3.23 -32.49
N ALA A 170 -5.54 -2.46 -33.42
CA ALA A 170 -4.20 -2.71 -33.94
C ALA A 170 -3.06 -2.03 -33.15
N GLY A 171 -3.35 -1.05 -32.27
CA GLY A 171 -2.31 -0.30 -31.54
C GLY A 171 -1.95 -0.84 -30.15
N GLY A 172 -2.94 -1.15 -29.32
CA GLY A 172 -2.71 -1.39 -27.89
C GLY A 172 -1.88 -2.63 -27.54
N GLN A 173 -2.06 -3.76 -28.24
CA GLN A 173 -1.31 -4.99 -27.92
C GLN A 173 0.17 -4.93 -28.36
N SER A 174 0.44 -4.24 -29.47
CA SER A 174 1.82 -4.06 -29.96
C SER A 174 2.58 -3.10 -29.05
N GLU A 175 1.98 -1.96 -28.69
CA GLU A 175 2.58 -0.97 -27.78
C GLU A 175 2.80 -1.54 -26.36
N LEU A 176 1.88 -2.39 -25.88
CA LEU A 176 2.07 -3.13 -24.62
C LEU A 176 3.22 -4.15 -24.71
N ALA A 177 3.41 -4.82 -25.85
CA ALA A 177 4.52 -5.74 -26.04
C ALA A 177 5.87 -5.00 -26.11
N ASP A 178 5.93 -3.89 -26.85
CA ASP A 178 7.15 -3.08 -27.01
C ASP A 178 7.59 -2.44 -25.68
N SER A 179 6.63 -1.90 -24.92
CA SER A 179 6.90 -1.35 -23.58
C SER A 179 7.40 -2.40 -22.59
N ALA A 180 6.87 -3.63 -22.65
CA ALA A 180 7.35 -4.75 -21.83
C ALA A 180 8.77 -5.19 -22.24
N ILE A 181 9.09 -5.24 -23.54
CA ILE A 181 10.44 -5.56 -24.04
C ILE A 181 11.44 -4.50 -23.57
N ALA A 182 11.11 -3.21 -23.73
CA ALA A 182 11.97 -2.12 -23.27
C ALA A 182 12.20 -2.15 -21.75
N ALA A 183 11.16 -2.48 -20.98
CA ALA A 183 11.28 -2.65 -19.52
C ALA A 183 12.17 -3.85 -19.15
N ARG A 184 12.06 -4.98 -19.85
CA ARG A 184 12.96 -6.14 -19.65
C ARG A 184 14.41 -5.77 -19.89
N GLN A 185 14.71 -5.03 -20.98
CA GLN A 185 16.07 -4.59 -21.28
C GLN A 185 16.62 -3.66 -20.19
N ARG A 186 15.82 -2.68 -19.72
CA ARG A 186 16.23 -1.79 -18.62
C ARG A 186 16.47 -2.55 -17.32
N PHE A 187 15.58 -3.49 -16.97
CA PHE A 187 15.73 -4.36 -15.81
C PHE A 187 17.00 -5.21 -15.88
N SER A 188 17.28 -5.86 -17.03
CA SER A 188 18.49 -6.66 -17.22
C SER A 188 19.77 -5.82 -17.05
N ARG A 189 19.83 -4.63 -17.65
CA ARG A 189 20.98 -3.71 -17.48
C ARG A 189 21.18 -3.26 -16.04
N ALA A 190 20.10 -3.00 -15.32
CA ALA A 190 20.14 -2.65 -13.91
C ALA A 190 20.68 -3.81 -13.04
N VAL A 191 20.25 -5.05 -13.32
CA VAL A 191 20.74 -6.27 -12.66
C VAL A 191 22.23 -6.48 -12.95
N GLU A 192 22.65 -6.35 -14.21
CA GLU A 192 24.06 -6.46 -14.61
C GLU A 192 24.93 -5.40 -13.94
N ALA A 193 24.44 -4.15 -13.83
CA ALA A 193 25.19 -3.05 -13.21
C ALA A 193 25.40 -3.24 -11.70
N MET A 194 24.51 -3.94 -11.00
CA MET A 194 24.71 -4.30 -9.59
C MET A 194 25.68 -5.49 -9.42
N GLY A 195 25.79 -6.35 -10.44
CA GLY A 195 26.59 -7.57 -10.37
C GLY A 195 25.86 -8.76 -9.72
N PRO A 196 26.36 -9.99 -9.92
CA PRO A 196 25.71 -11.22 -9.45
C PRO A 196 25.63 -11.33 -7.91
N GLU A 197 26.54 -10.67 -7.20
CA GLU A 197 26.64 -10.71 -5.73
C GLU A 197 25.55 -9.85 -5.06
N LEU A 198 25.19 -8.72 -5.68
CA LEU A 198 24.30 -7.71 -5.09
C LEU A 198 22.90 -7.68 -5.70
N SER A 199 22.77 -8.02 -6.99
CA SER A 199 21.48 -7.96 -7.68
C SER A 199 20.41 -8.83 -7.02
N GLY A 200 20.79 -10.00 -6.52
CA GLY A 200 19.88 -10.92 -5.85
C GLY A 200 19.15 -10.30 -4.66
N VAL A 201 19.86 -9.63 -3.74
CA VAL A 201 19.23 -9.02 -2.56
C VAL A 201 18.35 -7.82 -2.93
N ALA A 202 18.75 -7.03 -3.93
CA ALA A 202 17.93 -5.92 -4.41
C ALA A 202 16.61 -6.43 -5.02
N VAL A 203 16.65 -7.48 -5.83
CA VAL A 203 15.45 -8.08 -6.44
C VAL A 203 14.56 -8.74 -5.38
N ASP A 204 15.13 -9.51 -4.45
CA ASP A 204 14.38 -10.15 -3.35
C ASP A 204 13.60 -9.13 -2.52
N VAL A 205 14.24 -8.03 -2.12
CA VAL A 205 13.61 -7.04 -1.24
C VAL A 205 12.72 -6.07 -2.01
N CYS A 206 13.17 -5.56 -3.16
CA CYS A 206 12.41 -4.53 -3.88
C CYS A 206 11.27 -5.13 -4.70
N CYS A 207 11.50 -6.28 -5.37
CA CYS A 207 10.56 -6.84 -6.34
C CYS A 207 9.68 -7.96 -5.77
N PHE A 208 10.21 -8.73 -4.82
CA PHE A 208 9.50 -9.82 -4.14
C PHE A 208 9.11 -9.47 -2.71
N GLU A 209 9.42 -8.26 -2.24
CA GLU A 209 9.02 -7.73 -0.93
C GLU A 209 9.44 -8.64 0.24
N LYS A 210 10.53 -9.41 0.07
CA LYS A 210 11.05 -10.28 1.13
C LYS A 210 11.61 -9.43 2.27
N GLY A 211 11.28 -9.80 3.51
CA GLY A 211 11.89 -9.22 4.70
C GLY A 211 13.38 -9.55 4.80
N LEU A 212 14.18 -8.64 5.36
CA LEU A 212 15.64 -8.78 5.47
C LEU A 212 16.06 -10.09 6.17
N GLU A 213 15.36 -10.50 7.23
CA GLU A 213 15.64 -11.75 7.96
C GLU A 213 15.40 -13.00 7.09
N THR A 214 14.40 -12.95 6.21
CA THR A 214 14.12 -14.04 5.27
C THR A 214 15.24 -14.14 4.22
N VAL A 215 15.70 -12.99 3.72
CA VAL A 215 16.85 -12.94 2.81
C VAL A 215 18.11 -13.51 3.47
N GLU A 216 18.37 -13.16 4.74
CA GLU A 216 19.52 -13.71 5.49
C GLU A 216 19.45 -15.24 5.61
N ARG A 217 18.28 -15.77 5.97
CA ARG A 217 18.07 -17.22 6.10
C ARG A 217 18.24 -17.96 4.77
N GLU A 218 17.60 -17.48 3.70
CA GLU A 218 17.63 -18.13 2.38
C GLU A 218 19.03 -18.09 1.75
N ARG A 219 19.80 -17.03 2.01
CA ARG A 219 21.16 -16.86 1.48
C ARG A 219 22.25 -17.36 2.41
N GLN A 220 21.89 -17.92 3.56
CA GLN A 220 22.81 -18.36 4.61
C GLN A 220 23.80 -17.26 5.03
N TRP A 221 23.34 -16.01 5.06
CA TRP A 221 24.17 -14.89 5.48
C TRP A 221 24.20 -14.77 7.00
N PRO A 222 25.29 -14.21 7.58
CA PRO A 222 25.33 -13.87 8.99
C PRO A 222 24.19 -12.92 9.36
N ALA A 223 23.70 -13.01 10.60
CA ALA A 223 22.64 -12.14 11.09
C ALA A 223 23.00 -10.65 10.92
N ARG A 224 22.00 -9.83 10.55
CA ARG A 224 22.10 -8.36 10.37
C ARG A 224 22.98 -7.90 9.21
N SER A 225 23.35 -8.79 8.29
CA SER A 225 24.15 -8.46 7.11
C SER A 225 23.30 -7.94 5.93
N ALA A 226 22.06 -8.40 5.79
CA ALA A 226 21.24 -8.08 4.60
C ALA A 226 20.97 -6.57 4.48
N LYS A 227 20.83 -5.87 5.61
CA LYS A 227 20.65 -4.42 5.63
C LYS A 227 21.80 -3.70 4.92
N LEU A 228 23.04 -4.07 5.21
CA LEU A 228 24.22 -3.46 4.61
C LEU A 228 24.34 -3.84 3.13
N MET A 229 24.17 -5.13 2.81
CA MET A 229 24.22 -5.63 1.44
C MET A 229 23.19 -4.94 0.54
N LEU A 230 21.94 -4.82 1.01
CA LEU A 230 20.90 -4.09 0.31
C LEU A 230 21.29 -2.63 0.07
N ARG A 231 21.85 -1.94 1.07
CA ARG A 231 22.32 -0.55 0.89
C ARG A 231 23.39 -0.47 -0.19
N THR A 232 24.36 -1.37 -0.20
CA THR A 232 25.40 -1.39 -1.24
C THR A 232 24.83 -1.65 -2.64
N ALA A 233 23.87 -2.56 -2.76
CA ALA A 233 23.18 -2.86 -4.01
C ALA A 233 22.41 -1.64 -4.53
N LEU A 234 21.61 -0.99 -3.68
CA LEU A 234 20.82 0.18 -4.07
C LEU A 234 21.69 1.40 -4.41
N LEU A 235 22.84 1.58 -3.77
CA LEU A 235 23.80 2.62 -4.14
C LEU A 235 24.47 2.33 -5.49
N ALA A 236 24.78 1.06 -5.79
CA ALA A 236 25.28 0.66 -7.11
C ALA A 236 24.24 0.92 -8.19
N LEU A 237 22.99 0.59 -7.91
CA LEU A 237 21.86 0.85 -8.79
C LEU A 237 21.58 2.35 -8.99
N ALA A 238 21.68 3.16 -7.95
CA ALA A 238 21.54 4.61 -8.06
C ALA A 238 22.57 5.21 -9.03
N ARG A 239 23.84 4.75 -8.95
CA ARG A 239 24.88 5.14 -9.91
C ARG A 239 24.59 4.68 -11.34
N HIS A 240 23.90 3.55 -11.51
CA HIS A 240 23.48 3.11 -12.85
C HIS A 240 22.43 4.06 -13.46
N TYR A 241 21.44 4.48 -12.68
CA TYR A 241 20.39 5.37 -13.17
C TYR A 241 20.80 6.84 -13.27
N ALA A 242 21.73 7.27 -12.42
CA ALA A 242 22.29 8.62 -12.42
C ALA A 242 23.81 8.51 -12.32
N PRO A 243 24.51 8.24 -13.45
CA PRO A 243 25.96 8.16 -13.47
C PRO A 243 26.56 9.46 -12.92
N PRO A 244 27.43 9.40 -11.89
CA PRO A 244 28.09 10.60 -11.40
C PRO A 244 28.98 11.19 -12.49
N ALA A 245 29.23 12.49 -12.41
CA ALA A 245 30.19 13.15 -13.29
C ALA A 245 31.54 12.40 -13.24
N PRO A 246 32.24 12.24 -14.38
CA PRO A 246 33.48 11.50 -14.44
C PRO A 246 34.49 12.11 -13.47
N GLN A 247 34.76 11.40 -12.37
CA GLN A 247 35.67 11.87 -11.35
C GLN A 247 37.10 11.69 -11.86
N ARG A 248 37.90 12.76 -11.78
CA ARG A 248 39.31 12.73 -12.19
C ARG A 248 40.00 11.66 -11.34
N ARG A 249 40.54 10.61 -11.99
CA ARG A 249 41.21 9.51 -11.30
C ARG A 249 42.34 10.05 -10.44
N THR A 250 42.15 10.07 -9.13
CA THR A 250 43.22 10.30 -8.19
C THR A 250 44.05 9.03 -8.15
N SER A 251 45.28 9.07 -8.67
CA SER A 251 46.19 7.94 -8.48
C SER A 251 46.49 7.83 -6.99
N HIS A 252 45.96 6.80 -6.35
CA HIS A 252 46.36 6.44 -5.00
C HIS A 252 47.82 5.99 -5.08
N HIS A 253 48.73 6.87 -4.65
CA HIS A 253 50.15 6.57 -4.56
C HIS A 253 50.38 5.65 -3.37
N TRP A 254 50.55 4.37 -3.64
CA TRP A 254 50.94 3.37 -2.65
C TRP A 254 52.46 3.42 -2.49
N GLY A 255 52.93 4.40 -1.72
CA GLY A 255 54.33 4.56 -1.37
C GLY A 255 54.50 5.70 -0.38
N THR A 256 55.38 5.50 0.59
CA THR A 256 55.83 6.57 1.48
C THR A 256 56.72 7.55 0.70
N GLU A 257 56.94 8.74 1.24
CA GLU A 257 57.91 9.68 0.68
C GLU A 257 59.27 8.98 0.53
N GLY A 258 59.83 9.00 -0.69
CA GLY A 258 61.08 8.31 -1.00
C GLY A 258 61.00 6.80 -1.33
N TYR A 259 59.81 6.20 -1.49
CA TYR A 259 59.70 4.76 -1.85
C TYR A 259 60.34 4.40 -3.20
N ARG A 260 60.40 5.35 -4.15
CA ARG A 260 60.99 5.11 -5.47
C ARG A 260 62.52 5.22 -5.36
N PRO A 261 63.29 4.13 -5.59
CA PRO A 261 64.75 4.20 -5.56
C PRO A 261 65.24 5.16 -6.65
N PRO A 262 66.26 5.99 -6.37
CA PRO A 262 66.86 6.84 -7.38
C PRO A 262 67.49 5.95 -8.44
N LEU A 263 67.07 6.11 -9.69
CA LEU A 263 67.71 5.44 -10.81
C LEU A 263 69.05 6.14 -11.04
N SER A 264 70.15 5.44 -10.80
CA SER A 264 71.47 5.86 -11.24
C SER A 264 71.43 6.00 -12.77
N GLN A 265 71.57 7.23 -13.27
CA GLN A 265 71.72 7.45 -14.71
C GLN A 265 73.09 6.93 -15.16
N PRO A 266 73.18 6.25 -16.32
CA PRO A 266 74.44 5.76 -16.88
C PRO A 266 75.34 6.91 -17.39
#